data_AF-A0A6I4V412-F1
#
_entry.id   AF-A0A6I4V412-F1
#
_cell.length_a   1.000
_cell.length_b   1.000
_cell.length_c   1.000
_cell.angle_alpha   90.00
_cell.angle_beta   90.00
_cell.angle_gamma   90.00
#
_symmetry.space_group_name_H-M   'P 1'
#
loop_
_entity.id
_entity.type
_entity.pdbx_description
1 polymer ?
#
loop_
_entity_poly.entity_id
_entity_poly.type
_entity_poly.pdbx_seq_one_letter_code
_entity_poly.pdbx_strand_id
1 'polypeptide(L)' 'MKNLKIRFFNRIFKSWISLYGPALLTLAFAAALFQIFPDGPLWPVPVFAVLVIIFFHRLVKW' A
#
# COMPACT_ATOMS: atom_id res chain seq x y z
N MET A 1 -21.32 -0.67 25.32
CA MET A 1 -19.86 -0.64 25.14
C MET A 1 -19.45 -1.47 23.91
N LYS A 2 -19.61 -0.96 22.68
CA LYS A 2 -19.16 -1.65 21.45
C LYS A 2 -18.06 -0.88 20.68
N ASN A 3 -17.69 0.31 21.15
CA ASN A 3 -16.97 1.30 20.34
C ASN A 3 -15.46 1.36 20.61
N LEU A 4 -14.98 0.80 21.75
CA LEU A 4 -13.56 0.80 22.09
C LEU A 4 -12.75 -0.22 21.29
N LYS A 5 -13.29 -1.43 21.07
CA LYS A 5 -12.62 -2.47 20.27
C LYS A 5 -12.42 -1.99 18.83
N ILE A 6 -13.44 -1.41 18.21
CA ILE A 6 -13.38 -0.88 16.84
C ILE A 6 -12.38 0.27 16.75
N ARG A 7 -12.35 1.17 17.75
CA ARG A 7 -11.44 2.32 17.77
C ARG A 7 -9.97 1.91 17.93
N PHE A 8 -9.69 0.93 18.79
CA PHE A 8 -8.35 0.36 18.92
C PHE A 8 -7.94 -0.42 17.67
N PHE A 9 -8.84 -1.24 17.12
CA PHE A 9 -8.60 -1.97 15.90
C PHE A 9 -8.26 -1.03 14.75
N ASN A 10 -9.05 0.04 14.55
CA ASN A 10 -8.77 1.04 13.52
C ASN A 10 -7.41 1.72 13.69
N ARG A 11 -6.97 2.00 14.92
CA ARG A 11 -5.66 2.62 15.16
C ARG A 11 -4.51 1.69 14.78
N ILE A 12 -4.60 0.42 15.18
CA ILE A 12 -3.59 -0.60 14.87
C ILE A 12 -3.59 -0.89 13.37
N PHE A 13 -4.77 -1.03 12.76
CA PHE A 13 -4.92 -1.24 11.32
C PHE A 13 -4.35 -0.06 10.52
N LYS A 14 -4.59 1.19 10.96
CA LYS A 14 -4.00 2.38 10.32
C LYS A 14 -2.47 2.39 10.43
N SER A 15 -1.89 1.98 11.57
CA SER A 15 -0.44 1.83 11.72
C SER A 15 0.14 0.73 10.84
N TRP A 16 -0.52 -0.44 10.78
CA TRP A 16 -0.09 -1.54 9.92
C TRP A 16 -0.19 -1.19 8.44
N ILE A 17 -1.30 -0.57 8.02
CA ILE A 17 -1.45 -0.07 6.65
C ILE A 17 -0.40 1.01 6.35
N SER A 18 -0.03 1.86 7.31
CA SER A 18 1.03 2.85 7.06
C SER A 18 2.40 2.21 6.85
N LEU A 19 2.70 1.11 7.54
CA LEU A 19 4.01 0.46 7.50
C LEU A 19 4.13 -0.55 6.35
N TYR A 20 3.07 -1.32 6.12
CA TYR A 20 3.02 -2.38 5.12
C TYR A 20 2.22 -2.02 3.88
N GLY A 21 1.38 -0.98 3.92
CA GLY A 21 0.55 -0.57 2.78
C GLY A 21 1.36 -0.25 1.54
N PRO A 22 2.44 0.55 1.61
CA PRO A 22 3.25 0.83 0.44
C PRO A 22 3.87 -0.43 -0.17
N ALA A 23 4.41 -1.29 0.68
CA ALA A 23 5.04 -2.54 0.26
C ALA A 23 4.01 -3.51 -0.34
N LEU A 24 2.89 -3.75 0.34
CA LEU A 24 1.83 -4.64 -0.12
C LEU A 24 1.18 -4.16 -1.42
N LEU A 25 0.95 -2.85 -1.57
CA LEU A 25 0.39 -2.29 -2.80
C LEU A 25 1.35 -2.45 -3.97
N THR A 26 2.65 -2.22 -3.73
CA THR A 26 3.70 -2.40 -4.74
C THR A 26 3.84 -3.87 -5.14
N LEU A 27 3.74 -4.78 -4.18
CA LEU A 27 3.85 -6.22 -4.40
C LEU A 27 2.64 -6.76 -5.18
N ALA A 28 1.43 -6.32 -4.81
CA ALA A 28 0.20 -6.63 -5.54
C ALA A 28 0.25 -6.08 -6.97
N PHE A 29 0.76 -4.86 -7.16
CA PHE A 29 0.94 -4.28 -8.49
C PHE A 29 1.96 -5.07 -9.33
N ALA A 30 3.10 -5.44 -8.76
CA ALA A 30 4.11 -6.25 -9.45
C ALA A 30 3.56 -7.62 -9.87
N ALA A 31 2.79 -8.29 -9.01
CA ALA A 31 2.14 -9.55 -9.34
C ALA A 31 1.12 -9.39 -10.48
N ALA A 32 0.28 -8.37 -10.42
CA ALA A 32 -0.68 -8.06 -11.48
C ALA A 32 0.03 -7.71 -12.80
N LEU A 33 1.13 -6.95 -12.74
CA LEU A 33 1.90 -6.57 -13.92
C LEU A 33 2.52 -7.79 -14.60
N PHE A 34 3.06 -8.74 -13.84
CA PHE A 34 3.57 -10.01 -14.37
C PHE A 34 2.47 -10.89 -14.97
N GLN A 35 1.26 -10.89 -14.42
CA GLN A 35 0.14 -11.64 -14.99
C GLN A 35 -0.36 -11.04 -16.31
N ILE A 36 -0.39 -9.71 -16.42
CA ILE A 36 -0.91 -9.02 -17.60
C ILE A 36 0.17 -8.92 -18.70
N PHE A 37 1.43 -8.71 -18.31
CA PHE A 37 2.56 -8.54 -19.21
C PHE A 37 3.76 -9.40 -18.74
N PRO A 38 3.78 -10.70 -19.08
CA PRO A 38 4.83 -11.62 -18.62
C PRO A 38 6.23 -11.25 -19.13
N ASP A 39 6.35 -10.72 -20.35
CA ASP A 39 7.59 -10.17 -20.94
C ASP A 39 7.61 -8.63 -20.90
N GLY A 40 6.76 -8.05 -20.06
CA GLY A 40 6.57 -6.62 -19.96
C GLY A 40 7.80 -5.89 -19.44
N PRO A 41 7.93 -4.59 -19.74
CA PRO A 41 8.97 -3.77 -19.15
C PRO A 41 8.86 -3.76 -17.62
N LEU A 42 9.97 -3.88 -16.90
CA LEU A 42 10.00 -3.83 -15.43
C LEU A 42 9.93 -2.41 -14.84
N TRP A 43 10.13 -1.37 -15.67
CA TRP A 43 10.14 0.03 -15.25
C TRP A 43 8.82 0.56 -14.61
N PRO A 44 7.61 0.02 -14.87
CA PRO A 44 6.40 0.49 -14.21
C PRO A 44 6.39 0.20 -12.71
N VAL A 45 7.09 -0.84 -12.24
CA VAL A 45 7.14 -1.22 -10.82
C VAL A 45 7.76 -0.12 -9.95
N PRO A 46 8.98 0.40 -10.23
CA PRO A 46 9.55 1.50 -9.45
C PRO A 46 8.76 2.81 -9.61
N VAL A 47 8.18 3.08 -10.78
CA VAL A 47 7.30 4.26 -10.97
C VAL A 47 6.09 4.19 -10.06
N PHE A 48 5.45 3.02 -9.99
CA PHE A 48 4.33 2.79 -9.10
C PHE A 48 4.74 2.89 -7.63
N ALA A 49 5.89 2.33 -7.24
CA ALA A 49 6.41 2.44 -5.88
C ALA A 49 6.57 3.90 -5.44
N VAL A 50 7.13 4.76 -6.30
CA VAL A 50 7.29 6.20 -6.01
C VAL A 50 5.92 6.89 -5.85
N LEU A 51 4.95 6.60 -6.73
CA LEU A 51 3.60 7.13 -6.62
C LEU A 51 2.94 6.74 -5.29
N VAL A 52 3.07 5.47 -4.90
CA VAL A 52 2.52 4.94 -3.65
C VAL A 52 3.17 5.61 -2.45
N ILE A 53 4.50 5.80 -2.45
CA ILE A 53 5.22 6.52 -1.38
C ILE A 53 4.71 7.96 -1.26
N ILE A 54 4.56 8.69 -2.37
CA ILE A 54 4.03 10.07 -2.36
C ILE A 54 2.60 10.11 -1.81
N PHE A 55 1.76 9.16 -2.25
CA PHE A 55 0.36 9.08 -1.83
C PHE A 55 0.24 8.73 -0.35
N PHE A 56 1.01 7.75 0.13
CA PHE A 56 1.08 7.40 1.55
C PHE A 56 1.68 8.52 2.39
N HIS A 57 2.71 9.20 1.92
CA HIS A 57 3.26 10.36 2.62
C HIS A 57 2.22 11.48 2.76
N ARG A 58 1.34 11.68 1.76
CA ARG A 58 0.20 12.59 1.87
C ARG A 58 -0.91 12.06 2.79
N LEU A 59 -1.25 10.78 2.75
CA LEU A 59 -2.28 10.17 3.59
C LEU A 59 -1.87 10.04 5.07
N VAL A 60 -0.58 9.88 5.34
CA VAL A 60 0.00 9.78 6.70
C VAL A 60 0.29 11.17 7.28
N LYS A 61 0.34 12.21 6.43
CA LYS A 61 0.22 13.60 6.87
C LYS A 61 -1.20 13.84 7.39
N TRP A 62 -1.43 13.41 8.63
CA TRP A 62 -2.52 13.77 9.54
C TRP A 62 -3.92 13.24 9.17
#